data_AF-A0A388QKS8-F1
#
_entry.id   AF-A0A388QKS8-F1
#
_cell.length_a   1.000
_cell.length_b   1.000
_cell.length_c   1.000
_cell.angle_alpha   90.00
_cell.angle_beta   90.00
_cell.angle_gamma   90.00
#
_symmetry.space_group_name_H-M   'P 1'
#
loop_
_entity.id
_entity.type
_entity.pdbx_description
1 polymer ?
#
loop_
_entity_poly.entity_id
_entity_poly.type
_entity_poly.pdbx_seq_one_letter_code
_entity_poly.pdbx_strand_id
1 'polypeptide(L)'
;MGNDTVVLTTGGRSEDFAKKIVDLPEHCFVQMGDFSGYTIQQCARKEIKKAYVVGFIGKLAKMAAGVKQTHVKGSKVDMNFLAELARKCNANERIIESIKTANTARHVSEIIIENNVNGFFEEICNETYNT
;
A
#
# COMPACT_ATOMS: atom_id res chain seq x y z
N MET A 1 -16.53 13.41 -17.40
CA MET A 1 -15.14 13.88 -17.55
C MET A 1 -14.34 12.73 -18.16
N GLY A 2 -13.59 12.98 -19.24
CA GLY A 2 -13.07 11.95 -20.16
C GLY A 2 -11.74 11.31 -19.76
N ASN A 3 -11.36 11.35 -18.48
CA ASN A 3 -10.13 10.70 -18.01
C ASN A 3 -10.41 9.25 -17.64
N ASP A 4 -9.62 8.33 -18.20
CA ASP A 4 -9.67 6.90 -17.92
C ASP A 4 -8.66 6.46 -16.85
N THR A 5 -8.00 7.44 -16.22
CA THR A 5 -6.99 7.26 -15.19
C THR A 5 -7.38 8.01 -13.91
N VAL A 6 -7.26 7.33 -12.77
CA VAL A 6 -7.54 7.89 -11.43
C VAL A 6 -6.37 7.65 -10.48
N VAL A 7 -6.32 8.44 -9.41
CA VAL A 7 -5.38 8.30 -8.30
C VAL A 7 -6.19 8.05 -7.03
N LEU A 8 -6.10 6.82 -6.52
CA LEU A 8 -6.78 6.37 -5.32
C LEU A 8 -5.88 6.57 -4.11
N THR A 9 -6.35 7.35 -3.15
CA THR A 9 -5.55 7.74 -1.98
C THR A 9 -6.24 7.31 -0.69
N THR A 10 -5.47 6.94 0.32
CA THR A 10 -6.03 6.52 1.62
C THR A 10 -6.54 7.69 2.49
N GLY A 11 -6.38 8.93 2.04
CA GLY A 11 -6.77 10.16 2.73
C GLY A 11 -5.88 11.36 2.34
N GLY A 12 -6.14 12.52 2.97
CA GLY A 12 -5.50 13.80 2.60
C GLY A 12 -3.98 13.76 2.50
N ARG A 13 -3.27 13.21 3.49
CA ARG A 13 -1.79 13.14 3.43
C ARG A 13 -1.26 12.33 2.25
N SER A 14 -1.89 11.21 1.91
CA SER A 14 -1.51 10.42 0.73
C SER A 14 -1.88 11.13 -0.57
N GLU A 15 -2.94 11.94 -0.57
CA GLU A 15 -3.31 12.75 -1.73
C GLU A 15 -2.34 13.92 -1.95
N ASP A 16 -1.99 14.65 -0.90
CA ASP A 16 -1.00 15.72 -0.95
C ASP A 16 0.36 15.21 -1.44
N PHE A 17 0.71 13.98 -1.07
CA PHE A 17 1.89 13.30 -1.60
C PHE A 17 1.69 12.94 -3.08
N ALA A 18 0.57 12.32 -3.44
CA ALA A 18 0.29 11.89 -4.80
C ALA A 18 0.29 13.06 -5.80
N LYS A 19 -0.28 14.22 -5.43
CA LYS A 19 -0.31 15.45 -6.23
C LYS A 19 1.09 15.99 -6.56
N LYS A 20 2.14 15.58 -5.84
CA LYS A 20 3.53 15.98 -6.11
C LYS A 20 4.23 15.07 -7.13
N ILE A 21 3.71 13.87 -7.35
CA ILE A 21 4.38 12.82 -8.15
C ILE A 21 3.54 12.33 -9.34
N VAL A 22 2.25 12.67 -9.39
CA VAL A 22 1.35 12.35 -10.51
C VAL A 22 0.77 13.64 -11.07
N ASP A 23 1.03 13.90 -12.34
CA ASP A 23 0.48 15.04 -13.07
C ASP A 23 -0.88 14.67 -13.69
N LEU A 24 -1.96 14.92 -12.95
CA LEU A 24 -3.34 14.73 -13.39
C LEU A 24 -4.23 15.85 -12.85
N PRO A 25 -5.40 16.11 -13.47
CA PRO A 25 -6.36 17.07 -12.94
C PRO A 25 -6.88 16.68 -11.54
N GLU A 26 -7.25 17.67 -10.74
CA GLU A 26 -7.71 17.45 -9.35
C GLU A 26 -8.86 16.44 -9.23
N HIS A 27 -9.79 16.44 -10.19
CA HIS A 27 -10.93 15.50 -10.20
C HIS A 27 -10.54 14.03 -10.41
N CYS A 28 -9.28 13.73 -10.77
CA CYS A 28 -8.76 12.36 -10.85
C CYS A 28 -8.34 11.80 -9.49
N PHE A 29 -8.19 12.64 -8.46
CA PHE A 29 -7.77 12.23 -7.12
C PHE A 29 -8.99 11.88 -6.28
N VAL A 30 -9.02 10.65 -5.76
CA VAL A 30 -10.16 10.10 -5.02
C VAL A 30 -9.67 9.51 -3.70
N GLN A 31 -10.17 10.04 -2.60
CA GLN A 31 -9.90 9.49 -1.26
C GLN A 31 -10.80 8.27 -1.01
N MET A 32 -10.22 7.07 -1.10
CA MET A 32 -10.94 5.81 -0.86
C MET A 32 -11.09 5.47 0.64
N GLY A 33 -10.31 6.12 1.50
CA GLY A 33 -10.27 5.81 2.93
C GLY A 33 -9.90 4.34 3.18
N ASP A 34 -10.82 3.59 3.79
CA ASP A 34 -10.63 2.18 4.13
C ASP A 34 -11.12 1.18 3.08
N PHE A 35 -11.79 1.65 2.03
CA PHE A 35 -12.64 0.83 1.15
C PHE A 35 -11.94 0.45 -0.16
N SER A 36 -10.69 -0.02 -0.10
CA SER A 36 -9.87 -0.32 -1.28
C SER A 36 -10.55 -1.28 -2.26
N GLY A 37 -11.08 -2.41 -1.78
CA GLY A 37 -11.73 -3.40 -2.64
C GLY A 37 -12.99 -2.87 -3.34
N TYR A 38 -13.79 -2.06 -2.62
CA TYR A 38 -14.98 -1.44 -3.20
C TYR A 38 -14.61 -0.41 -4.27
N THR A 39 -13.61 0.43 -4.01
CA THR A 39 -13.16 1.45 -4.96
C THR A 39 -12.60 0.84 -6.24
N ILE A 40 -11.78 -0.22 -6.14
CA ILE A 40 -11.29 -0.96 -7.32
C ILE A 40 -12.46 -1.54 -8.12
N GLN A 41 -13.47 -2.11 -7.45
CA GLN A 41 -14.68 -2.60 -8.12
C GLN A 41 -15.44 -1.46 -8.83
N GLN A 42 -15.51 -0.26 -8.25
CA GLN A 42 -16.13 0.88 -8.91
C GLN A 42 -15.33 1.37 -10.12
N CYS A 43 -14.00 1.36 -10.05
CA CYS A 43 -13.14 1.66 -11.21
C CYS A 43 -13.47 0.72 -12.38
N ALA A 44 -13.53 -0.58 -12.14
CA ALA A 44 -13.88 -1.57 -13.15
C ALA A 44 -15.29 -1.32 -13.74
N ARG A 45 -16.30 -1.07 -12.89
CA ARG A 45 -17.68 -0.77 -13.33
C ARG A 45 -17.81 0.50 -14.15
N LYS A 46 -16.93 1.47 -13.91
CA LYS A 46 -16.88 2.76 -14.62
C LYS A 46 -15.89 2.77 -15.79
N GLU A 47 -15.37 1.60 -16.16
CA GLU A 47 -14.43 1.44 -17.28
C GLU A 47 -13.17 2.31 -17.15
N ILE A 48 -12.73 2.56 -15.91
CA ILE A 48 -11.45 3.19 -15.63
C ILE A 48 -10.34 2.22 -16.02
N LYS A 49 -9.47 2.63 -16.94
CA LYS A 49 -8.39 1.79 -17.47
C LYS A 49 -7.17 1.71 -16.56
N LYS A 50 -6.95 2.75 -15.74
CA LYS A 50 -5.78 2.81 -14.86
C LYS A 50 -6.10 3.44 -13.52
N ALA A 51 -5.62 2.83 -12.45
CA ALA A 51 -5.68 3.39 -11.11
C ALA A 51 -4.29 3.38 -10.48
N TYR A 52 -3.80 4.54 -10.08
CA TYR A 52 -2.67 4.63 -9.16
C TYR A 52 -3.19 4.45 -7.74
N VAL A 53 -2.54 3.62 -6.93
CA VAL A 53 -2.87 3.47 -5.51
C VAL A 53 -1.75 4.10 -4.70
N VAL A 54 -2.10 5.09 -3.87
CA VAL A 54 -1.14 5.81 -3.02
C VAL A 54 -1.61 5.75 -1.57
N GLY A 55 -0.79 5.20 -0.70
CA GLY A 55 -1.17 5.03 0.70
C GLY A 55 0.01 4.75 1.61
N PHE A 56 -0.26 4.80 2.91
CA PHE A 56 0.71 4.42 3.93
C PHE A 56 1.00 2.91 3.86
N ILE A 57 2.23 2.52 4.23
CA ILE A 57 2.67 1.11 4.26
C ILE A 57 1.67 0.17 4.93
N GLY A 58 1.08 0.55 6.06
CA GLY A 58 0.10 -0.31 6.76
C GLY A 58 -1.20 -0.53 5.99
N LYS A 59 -1.56 0.37 5.08
CA LYS A 59 -2.72 0.22 4.19
C LYS A 59 -2.37 -0.66 3.00
N LEU A 60 -1.22 -0.41 2.37
CA LEU A 60 -0.71 -1.22 1.27
C LEU A 60 -0.46 -2.66 1.72
N ALA A 61 0.14 -2.88 2.90
CA ALA A 61 0.35 -4.20 3.49
C ALA A 61 -0.95 -5.01 3.62
N LYS A 62 -2.05 -4.34 4.01
CA LYS A 62 -3.36 -4.99 4.12
C LYS A 62 -3.94 -5.31 2.75
N MET A 63 -3.78 -4.42 1.78
CA MET A 63 -4.22 -4.66 0.41
C MET A 63 -3.45 -5.84 -0.20
N ALA A 64 -2.12 -5.84 -0.07
CA ALA A 64 -1.23 -6.93 -0.47
C ALA A 64 -1.54 -8.27 0.22
N ALA A 65 -2.10 -8.24 1.43
CA ALA A 65 -2.55 -9.44 2.13
C ALA A 65 -3.99 -9.89 1.77
N GLY A 66 -4.62 -9.30 0.74
CA GLY A 66 -5.98 -9.66 0.31
C GLY A 66 -7.11 -9.04 1.13
N VAL A 67 -6.80 -8.11 2.03
CA VAL A 67 -7.82 -7.49 2.88
C VAL A 67 -8.53 -6.38 2.12
N LYS A 68 -9.81 -6.63 1.78
CA LYS A 68 -10.67 -5.69 1.03
C LYS A 68 -11.07 -4.43 1.81
N GLN A 69 -10.94 -4.44 3.15
CA GLN A 69 -11.23 -3.31 4.04
C GLN A 69 -10.05 -3.04 4.98
N THR A 70 -9.40 -1.90 4.83
CA THR A 70 -8.09 -1.62 5.46
C THR A 70 -8.19 -0.97 6.85
N HIS A 71 -9.40 -0.85 7.42
CA HIS A 71 -9.61 -0.25 8.74
C HIS A 71 -8.94 -1.09 9.85
N VAL A 72 -8.41 -0.42 10.87
CA VAL A 72 -7.66 -1.06 11.98
C VAL A 72 -8.51 -1.98 12.87
N LYS A 73 -9.83 -1.76 12.95
CA LYS A 73 -10.75 -2.70 13.63
C LYS A 73 -11.07 -3.96 12.80
N GLY A 74 -10.84 -3.93 11.49
CA GLY A 74 -11.15 -5.05 10.58
C GLY A 74 -10.02 -6.08 10.49
N SER A 75 -8.76 -5.64 10.62
CA SER A 75 -7.59 -6.52 10.70
C SER A 75 -6.37 -5.76 11.22
N LYS A 76 -5.46 -6.45 11.92
CA LYS A 76 -4.11 -5.95 12.20
C LYS A 76 -3.23 -6.15 10.96
N VAL A 77 -2.14 -5.39 10.87
CA VAL A 77 -1.11 -5.68 9.86
C VAL A 77 -0.43 -6.99 10.25
N ASP A 78 -0.30 -7.91 9.29
CA ASP A 78 0.38 -9.18 9.50
C ASP A 78 1.90 -8.97 9.42
N MET A 79 2.58 -9.07 10.56
CA MET A 79 4.04 -8.91 10.63
C MET A 79 4.78 -10.11 10.03
N ASN A 80 4.18 -11.31 10.02
CA ASN A 80 4.77 -12.45 9.34
C ASN A 80 4.75 -12.23 7.83
N PHE A 81 3.64 -11.73 7.29
CA PHE A 81 3.56 -11.35 5.87
C PHE A 81 4.65 -10.34 5.50
N LEU A 82 4.83 -9.27 6.28
CA LEU A 82 5.88 -8.28 6.02
C LEU A 82 7.30 -8.88 6.16
N ALA A 83 7.50 -9.80 7.11
CA ALA A 83 8.77 -10.51 7.26
C ALA A 83 9.09 -11.40 6.05
N GLU A 84 8.08 -12.05 5.46
CA GLU A 84 8.25 -12.83 4.21
C GLU A 84 8.59 -11.92 3.03
N LEU A 85 7.97 -10.74 2.90
CA LEU A 85 8.36 -9.77 1.86
C LEU A 85 9.82 -9.33 2.02
N ALA A 86 10.25 -9.05 3.26
CA ALA A 86 11.64 -8.71 3.54
C ALA A 86 12.61 -9.86 3.21
N ARG A 87 12.22 -11.11 3.50
CA ARG A 87 12.97 -12.31 3.13
C ARG A 87 13.14 -12.43 1.62
N LYS A 88 12.07 -12.20 0.84
CA LYS A 88 12.16 -12.15 -0.64
C LYS A 88 13.13 -11.08 -1.14
N CYS A 89 13.31 -10.02 -0.36
CA CYS A 89 14.26 -8.94 -0.61
C CYS A 89 15.65 -9.19 -0.01
N ASN A 90 16.00 -10.45 0.30
CA ASN A 90 17.29 -10.87 0.85
C ASN A 90 17.64 -10.28 2.23
N ALA A 91 16.64 -9.90 3.03
CA ALA A 91 16.87 -9.56 4.43
C ALA A 91 17.41 -10.78 5.20
N ASN A 92 18.41 -10.57 6.05
CA ASN A 92 18.95 -11.63 6.90
C ASN A 92 18.00 -11.99 8.05
N GLU A 93 18.25 -13.13 8.72
CA GLU A 93 17.35 -13.66 9.75
C GLU A 93 17.16 -12.69 10.94
N ARG A 94 18.20 -11.93 11.32
CA ARG A 94 18.07 -10.94 12.41
C ARG A 94 17.06 -9.85 12.07
N ILE A 95 17.05 -9.39 10.81
CA ILE A 95 16.09 -8.39 10.33
C ILE A 95 14.69 -9.01 10.29
N ILE A 96 14.55 -10.23 9.78
CA ILE A 96 13.27 -10.95 9.72
C ILE A 96 12.67 -11.10 11.13
N GLU A 97 13.46 -11.50 12.12
CA GLU A 97 13.03 -11.60 13.53
C GLU A 97 12.62 -10.23 14.12
N SER A 98 13.36 -9.18 13.78
CA SER A 98 13.04 -7.81 14.19
C SER A 98 11.69 -7.35 13.61
N ILE A 99 11.40 -7.69 12.35
CA ILE A 99 10.12 -7.36 11.71
C ILE A 99 8.97 -8.12 12.37
N LYS A 100 9.13 -9.41 12.67
CA LYS A 100 8.09 -10.23 13.33
C LYS A 100 7.69 -9.68 14.70
N THR A 101 8.60 -9.02 15.40
CA THR A 101 8.37 -8.42 16.73
C THR A 101 7.97 -6.94 16.67
N ALA A 102 7.81 -6.37 15.47
CA ALA A 102 7.48 -4.96 15.31
C ALA A 102 6.03 -4.64 15.74
N ASN A 103 5.86 -3.46 16.38
CA ASN A 103 4.56 -3.01 16.86
C ASN A 103 3.63 -2.48 15.75
N THR A 104 4.19 -1.91 14.68
CA THR A 104 3.41 -1.25 13.61
C THR A 104 4.09 -1.42 12.26
N ALA A 105 3.33 -1.27 11.17
CA ALA A 105 3.91 -1.24 9.82
C ALA A 105 4.90 -0.08 9.63
N ARG A 106 4.74 1.03 10.36
CA ARG A 106 5.71 2.13 10.37
C ARG A 106 7.04 1.68 10.98
N HIS A 107 6.99 0.95 12.10
CA HIS A 107 8.19 0.38 12.71
C HIS A 107 8.90 -0.58 11.74
N VAL A 108 8.15 -1.38 10.97
CA VAL A 108 8.72 -2.20 9.89
C VAL A 108 9.42 -1.33 8.84
N SER A 109 8.81 -0.23 8.38
CA SER A 109 9.49 0.66 7.43
C SER A 109 10.77 1.27 7.99
N GLU A 110 10.81 1.60 9.29
CA GLU A 110 12.00 2.10 9.97
C GLU A 110 13.11 1.04 9.97
N ILE A 111 12.81 -0.22 10.36
CA ILE A 111 13.75 -1.34 10.31
C ILE A 111 14.30 -1.56 8.88
N ILE A 112 13.44 -1.53 7.87
CA ILE A 112 13.82 -1.73 6.46
C ILE A 112 14.79 -0.65 5.98
N ILE A 113 14.51 0.62 6.32
CA ILE A 113 15.36 1.76 5.96
C ILE A 113 16.71 1.69 6.69
N GLU A 114 16.70 1.45 8.00
CA GLU A 114 17.92 1.36 8.82
C GLU A 114 18.87 0.26 8.36
N ASN A 115 18.32 -0.84 7.84
CA ASN A 115 19.09 -2.00 7.39
C ASN A 115 19.31 -2.05 5.87
N ASN A 116 18.90 -1.02 5.13
CA ASN A 116 19.04 -0.94 3.67
C ASN A 116 18.52 -2.18 2.92
N VAL A 117 17.33 -2.67 3.31
CA VAL A 117 16.69 -3.79 2.61
C VAL A 117 16.08 -3.29 1.31
N ASN A 118 16.88 -3.28 0.25
CA ASN A 118 16.50 -2.81 -1.08
C ASN A 118 15.39 -3.70 -1.69
N GLY A 119 14.45 -3.08 -2.40
CA GLY A 119 13.37 -3.79 -3.09
C GLY A 119 12.11 -4.03 -2.26
N PHE A 120 12.15 -3.78 -0.94
CA PHE A 120 11.02 -4.08 -0.06
C PHE A 120 9.76 -3.26 -0.37
N PHE A 121 9.93 -1.97 -0.67
CA PHE A 121 8.80 -1.09 -0.98
C PHE A 121 8.23 -1.37 -2.38
N GLU A 122 9.06 -1.85 -3.30
CA GLU A 122 8.64 -2.34 -4.60
C GLU A 122 7.86 -3.66 -4.45
N GLU A 123 8.35 -4.57 -3.63
CA GLU A 123 7.73 -5.87 -3.41
C GLU A 123 6.33 -5.75 -2.79
N ILE A 124 6.14 -4.85 -1.81
CA ILE A 124 4.80 -4.60 -1.26
C ILE A 124 3.85 -3.97 -2.30
N CYS A 125 4.36 -3.15 -3.22
CA CYS A 125 3.54 -2.61 -4.30
C CYS A 125 3.18 -3.69 -5.32
N ASN A 126 4.12 -4.59 -5.65
CA ASN A 126 3.89 -5.73 -6.54
C ASN A 126 2.81 -6.66 -5.98
N GLU A 127 2.90 -7.03 -4.70
CA GLU A 127 1.88 -7.87 -4.06
C GLU A 127 0.52 -7.16 -3.98
N THR A 128 0.50 -5.84 -3.72
CA THR A 128 -0.74 -5.05 -3.78
C THR A 128 -1.39 -5.08 -5.17
N TYR A 129 -0.59 -5.08 -6.24
CA TYR A 129 -1.07 -5.11 -7.62
C TYR A 129 -1.60 -6.50 -8.04
N ASN A 130 -1.00 -7.58 -7.54
CA ASN A 130 -1.32 -8.95 -7.92
C ASN A 130 -2.50 -9.57 -7.14
N THR A 131 -2.98 -8.89 -6.10
CA THR A 131 -4.04 -9.36 -5.20
C THR A 131 -5.44 -8.93 -5.64
#